data_AF-A0A1Q7L4S2-F1
#
_entry.id   AF-A0A1Q7L4S2-F1
#
_cell.length_a   1.000
_cell.length_b   1.000
_cell.length_c   1.000
_cell.angle_alpha   90.00
_cell.angle_beta   90.00
_cell.angle_gamma   90.00
#
_symmetry.space_group_name_H-M   'P 1'
#
loop_
_entity.id
_entity.type
_entity.pdbx_description
1 polymer ?
#
loop_
_entity_poly.entity_id
_entity_poly.type
_entity_poly.pdbx_seq_one_letter_code
_entity_poly.pdbx_strand_id
1 'polypeptide(L)'
;MIAGSQPNQFHLTARPTRRGKMSKLNVLLVTCFALVLASATRAQSNPGVNDAELKGDYAFTFNGMTTGGGGASTVFAAVGRFTADGAGNLTNGELDTNSAQPQQRATALTFTGTYAIGADHRGVMNLNIPGGGTLAFAMMANGNAQFIEIDATGGIGEVGSGTMEKADTTAYNTAAIAGDYAFGFTGLDGFNDRTMLAGRFTANGLGAITDGQVFLLGRSLPPGLTP
;
A
#
# COMPACT_ATOMS: atom_id res chain seq x y z
N MET A 1 69.21 -57.04 -40.15
CA MET A 1 68.75 -58.17 -40.98
C MET A 1 67.90 -59.05 -40.08
N ILE A 2 66.63 -59.39 -40.30
CA ILE A 2 65.60 -59.17 -41.33
C ILE A 2 64.28 -59.27 -40.54
N ALA A 3 63.30 -58.41 -40.84
CA ALA A 3 61.92 -58.58 -40.39
C ALA A 3 61.05 -58.93 -41.60
N GLY A 4 60.24 -59.98 -41.49
CA GLY A 4 59.10 -60.34 -42.36
C GLY A 4 58.16 -61.24 -41.54
N SER A 5 56.91 -60.83 -41.23
CA SER A 5 55.67 -60.96 -42.03
C SER A 5 55.24 -62.44 -42.20
N GLN A 6 54.06 -62.99 -41.87
CA GLN A 6 52.63 -62.63 -41.58
C GLN A 6 51.92 -64.00 -41.24
N PRO A 7 50.58 -64.24 -41.12
CA PRO A 7 49.38 -63.43 -40.79
C PRO A 7 48.34 -64.11 -39.82
N ASN A 8 47.34 -63.30 -39.41
CA ASN A 8 45.88 -63.53 -39.18
C ASN A 8 45.28 -64.75 -38.44
N GLN A 9 44.42 -64.46 -37.45
CA GLN A 9 42.98 -64.84 -37.49
C GLN A 9 42.10 -63.84 -36.70
N PHE A 10 41.00 -63.39 -37.31
CA PHE A 10 39.96 -62.52 -36.73
C PHE A 10 38.97 -63.35 -35.89
N HIS A 11 38.59 -62.87 -34.70
CA HIS A 11 37.47 -63.43 -33.93
C HIS A 11 36.52 -62.29 -33.53
N LEU A 12 35.36 -62.23 -34.18
CA LEU A 12 34.30 -61.27 -33.85
C LEU A 12 33.43 -61.86 -32.73
N THR A 13 33.31 -61.16 -31.60
CA THR A 13 32.26 -61.43 -30.60
C THR A 13 31.42 -60.19 -30.40
N ALA A 14 30.10 -60.34 -30.58
CA ALA A 14 29.12 -59.26 -30.49
C ALA A 14 29.05 -58.67 -29.07
N ARG A 15 28.94 -57.33 -28.98
CA ARG A 15 28.80 -56.58 -27.72
C ARG A 15 27.30 -56.48 -27.37
N PRO A 16 26.84 -56.96 -26.19
CA PRO A 16 25.43 -56.82 -25.82
C PRO A 16 25.11 -55.37 -25.42
N THR A 17 24.06 -54.79 -26.02
CA THR A 17 23.49 -53.50 -25.62
C THR A 17 22.75 -53.65 -24.27
N ARG A 18 23.32 -53.09 -23.20
CA ARG A 18 22.60 -52.97 -21.92
C ARG A 18 21.51 -51.92 -22.03
N ARG A 19 20.25 -52.37 -22.10
CA ARG A 19 19.05 -51.55 -21.93
C ARG A 19 18.93 -51.11 -20.47
N GLY A 20 19.57 -49.99 -20.14
CA GLY A 20 19.55 -49.38 -18.81
C GLY A 20 18.23 -48.69 -18.50
N LYS A 21 17.45 -49.32 -17.62
CA LYS A 21 16.32 -48.84 -16.78
C LYS A 21 16.10 -47.31 -16.72
N MET A 22 15.51 -46.71 -17.76
CA MET A 22 15.12 -45.28 -17.83
C MET A 22 13.87 -44.91 -16.99
N SER A 23 13.32 -45.81 -16.17
CA SER A 23 12.15 -45.47 -15.34
C SER A 23 12.52 -44.74 -14.05
N LYS A 24 13.72 -44.97 -13.50
CA LYS A 24 14.14 -44.35 -12.24
C LYS A 24 14.55 -42.89 -12.39
N LEU A 25 15.12 -42.53 -13.54
CA LEU A 25 15.57 -41.17 -13.81
C LEU A 25 14.38 -40.23 -14.09
N ASN A 26 13.36 -40.72 -14.81
CA ASN A 26 12.13 -39.95 -15.07
C ASN A 26 11.29 -39.76 -13.80
N VAL A 27 11.23 -40.77 -12.90
CA VAL A 27 10.53 -40.63 -11.62
C VAL A 27 11.24 -39.62 -10.72
N LEU A 28 12.58 -39.62 -10.67
CA LEU A 28 13.36 -38.67 -9.88
C LEU A 28 13.21 -37.23 -10.40
N LEU A 29 13.20 -37.04 -11.72
CA LEU A 29 13.03 -35.70 -12.31
C LEU A 29 11.62 -35.15 -12.10
N VAL A 30 10.60 -36.00 -12.19
CA VAL A 30 9.19 -35.62 -11.94
C VAL A 30 8.93 -35.35 -10.45
N THR A 31 9.57 -36.09 -9.53
CA THR A 31 9.48 -35.77 -8.10
C THR A 31 10.16 -34.45 -7.75
N CYS A 32 11.35 -34.16 -8.31
CA CYS A 32 11.99 -32.86 -8.14
C CYS A 32 11.15 -31.71 -8.72
N PHE A 33 10.47 -31.91 -9.86
CA PHE A 33 9.62 -30.88 -10.46
C PHE A 33 8.33 -30.64 -9.66
N ALA A 34 7.73 -31.68 -9.08
CA ALA A 34 6.56 -31.56 -8.21
C ALA A 34 6.91 -30.91 -6.84
N LEU A 35 8.12 -31.13 -6.33
CA LEU A 35 8.64 -30.45 -5.14
C LEU A 35 8.88 -28.94 -5.36
N VAL A 36 9.06 -28.50 -6.61
CA VAL A 36 9.23 -27.08 -6.97
C VAL A 36 7.89 -26.37 -7.19
N LEU A 37 6.78 -27.10 -7.38
CA LEU A 37 5.42 -26.53 -7.52
C LEU A 37 4.57 -26.57 -6.24
N ALA A 38 5.10 -27.10 -5.13
CA ALA A 38 4.50 -26.92 -3.83
C ALA A 38 5.13 -25.69 -3.16
N SER A 39 4.70 -24.49 -3.55
CA SER A 39 4.85 -23.32 -2.69
C SER A 39 4.01 -23.58 -1.45
N ALA A 40 4.61 -24.20 -0.44
CA ALA A 40 4.08 -24.12 0.89
C ALA A 40 4.13 -22.65 1.27
N THR A 41 2.99 -21.97 1.28
CA THR A 41 2.77 -20.79 2.11
C THR A 41 2.86 -21.24 3.56
N ARG A 42 4.08 -21.57 4.01
CA ARG A 42 4.37 -21.57 5.42
C ARG A 42 4.36 -20.10 5.78
N ALA A 43 3.36 -19.66 6.54
CA ALA A 43 3.51 -18.50 7.38
C ALA A 43 4.76 -18.77 8.22
N GLN A 44 5.90 -18.27 7.75
CA GLN A 44 7.16 -18.40 8.43
C GLN A 44 7.10 -17.35 9.53
N SER A 45 6.60 -17.74 10.70
CA SER A 45 6.91 -17.01 11.93
C SER A 45 8.40 -17.16 12.20
N ASN A 46 9.20 -16.45 11.40
CA ASN A 46 10.59 -16.21 11.72
C ASN A 46 10.57 -15.45 13.06
N PRO A 47 11.45 -15.76 14.03
CA PRO A 47 11.65 -14.89 15.17
C PRO A 47 12.10 -13.53 14.62
N GLY A 48 11.17 -12.57 14.47
CA GLY A 48 11.42 -11.35 13.71
C GLY A 48 10.32 -10.92 12.74
N VAL A 49 9.32 -11.75 12.41
CA VAL A 49 8.18 -11.35 11.57
C VAL A 49 6.94 -11.18 12.43
N ASN A 50 6.31 -10.00 12.36
CA ASN A 50 5.17 -9.60 13.18
C ASN A 50 4.04 -8.97 12.34
N ASP A 51 3.85 -9.48 11.12
CA ASP A 51 2.87 -8.94 10.16
C ASP A 51 1.43 -8.95 10.68
N ALA A 52 1.13 -9.83 11.65
CA ALA A 52 -0.17 -9.92 12.28
C ALA A 52 -0.62 -8.62 12.99
N GLU A 53 0.31 -7.71 13.30
CA GLU A 53 -0.01 -6.40 13.88
C GLU A 53 -0.78 -5.49 12.92
N LEU A 54 -0.47 -5.55 11.63
CA LEU A 54 -1.17 -4.79 10.60
C LEU A 54 -2.22 -5.69 9.93
N LYS A 55 -3.39 -5.80 10.58
CA LYS A 55 -4.52 -6.62 10.10
C LYS A 55 -5.85 -5.90 10.20
N GLY A 56 -6.62 -5.95 9.11
CA GLY A 56 -7.95 -5.34 8.99
C GLY A 56 -7.97 -4.17 8.01
N ASP A 57 -9.05 -3.39 8.07
CA ASP A 57 -9.22 -2.20 7.24
C ASP A 57 -8.53 -1.00 7.89
N TYR A 58 -7.88 -0.18 7.08
CA TYR A 58 -7.19 1.03 7.49
C TYR A 58 -7.56 2.19 6.58
N ALA A 59 -7.64 3.38 7.16
CA ALA A 59 -7.59 4.64 6.43
C ALA A 59 -6.22 5.27 6.65
N PHE A 60 -5.71 6.02 5.67
CA PHE A 60 -4.46 6.75 5.83
C PHE A 60 -4.58 8.19 5.35
N THR A 61 -3.72 9.02 5.92
CA THR A 61 -3.46 10.38 5.43
C THR A 61 -1.97 10.56 5.25
N PHE A 62 -1.58 11.30 4.22
CA PHE A 62 -0.19 11.61 3.90
C PHE A 62 -0.10 13.08 3.50
N ASN A 63 0.92 13.76 4.03
CA ASN A 63 1.27 15.11 3.64
C ASN A 63 2.76 15.18 3.36
N GLY A 64 3.12 15.84 2.28
CA GLY A 64 4.50 15.93 1.84
C GLY A 64 4.71 16.97 0.75
N MET A 65 5.84 16.82 0.09
CA MET A 65 6.23 17.63 -1.06
C MET A 65 6.79 16.72 -2.13
N THR A 66 6.43 16.97 -3.38
CA THR A 66 7.16 16.44 -4.52
C THR A 66 8.46 17.21 -4.67
N THR A 67 9.57 16.49 -4.80
CA THR A 67 10.88 17.08 -5.08
C THR A 67 11.18 16.98 -6.58
N GLY A 68 11.47 18.13 -7.20
CA GLY A 68 11.48 18.28 -8.66
C GLY A 68 12.82 18.01 -9.33
N GLY A 69 13.72 17.19 -8.76
CA GLY A 69 15.01 16.89 -9.39
C GLY A 69 15.85 18.12 -9.75
N GLY A 70 15.81 19.15 -8.90
CA GLY A 70 16.42 20.47 -9.15
C GLY A 70 15.42 21.59 -9.50
N GLY A 71 14.15 21.27 -9.74
CA GLY A 71 13.04 22.23 -9.82
C GLY A 71 12.44 22.60 -8.46
N ALA A 72 11.45 23.50 -8.46
CA ALA A 72 10.74 23.89 -7.25
C ALA A 72 9.92 22.74 -6.67
N SER A 73 10.04 22.51 -5.37
CA SER A 73 9.19 21.55 -4.64
C SER A 73 7.75 22.01 -4.61
N THR A 74 6.81 21.08 -4.77
CA THR A 74 5.37 21.35 -4.72
C THR A 74 4.69 20.56 -3.63
N VAL A 75 3.70 21.16 -2.97
CA VAL A 75 2.89 20.47 -1.96
C VAL A 75 2.16 19.28 -2.58
N PHE A 76 2.13 18.19 -1.82
CA PHE A 76 1.46 16.95 -2.17
C PHE A 76 0.73 16.42 -0.93
N ALA A 77 -0.49 15.92 -1.12
CA ALA A 77 -1.24 15.23 -0.09
C ALA A 77 -1.94 14.02 -0.70
N ALA A 78 -2.06 12.95 0.07
CA ALA A 78 -2.83 11.78 -0.29
C ALA A 78 -3.69 11.32 0.88
N VAL A 79 -4.86 10.80 0.56
CA VAL A 79 -5.72 10.09 1.51
C VAL A 79 -6.17 8.80 0.86
N GLY A 80 -6.44 7.78 1.67
CA GLY A 80 -6.93 6.54 1.09
C GLY A 80 -7.30 5.51 2.14
N ARG A 81 -7.64 4.33 1.64
CA ARG A 81 -8.00 3.17 2.44
C ARG A 81 -7.39 1.91 1.84
N PHE A 82 -7.18 0.90 2.67
CA PHE A 82 -6.75 -0.43 2.25
C PHE A 82 -7.13 -1.48 3.29
N THR A 83 -7.09 -2.74 2.90
CA THR A 83 -7.23 -3.90 3.79
C THR A 83 -5.89 -4.63 3.87
N ALA A 84 -5.35 -4.78 5.08
CA ALA A 84 -4.17 -5.59 5.36
C ALA A 84 -4.58 -6.98 5.90
N ASP A 85 -3.95 -8.03 5.39
CA ASP A 85 -4.33 -9.41 5.68
C ASP A 85 -3.75 -10.00 6.98
N GLY A 86 -2.80 -9.32 7.63
CA GLY A 86 -2.00 -9.85 8.73
C GLY A 86 -0.91 -10.87 8.32
N ALA A 87 -0.65 -11.03 7.02
CA ALA A 87 0.32 -11.97 6.44
C ALA A 87 1.21 -11.33 5.37
N GLY A 88 1.31 -9.99 5.37
CA GLY A 88 2.22 -9.22 4.52
C GLY A 88 1.63 -8.71 3.20
N ASN A 89 0.32 -8.80 2.96
CA ASN A 89 -0.32 -8.32 1.73
C ASN A 89 -1.36 -7.21 1.98
N LEU A 90 -1.37 -6.21 1.09
CA LEU A 90 -2.39 -5.17 1.02
C LEU A 90 -3.34 -5.44 -0.15
N THR A 91 -4.62 -5.29 0.12
CA THR A 91 -5.72 -5.51 -0.83
C THR A 91 -6.74 -4.38 -0.73
N ASN A 92 -7.64 -4.27 -1.72
CA ASN A 92 -8.72 -3.29 -1.75
C ASN A 92 -8.25 -1.85 -1.50
N GLY A 93 -7.03 -1.54 -1.94
CA GLY A 93 -6.44 -0.22 -1.80
C GLY A 93 -7.11 0.76 -2.75
N GLU A 94 -7.45 1.93 -2.25
CA GLU A 94 -7.95 3.06 -3.03
C GLU A 94 -7.44 4.36 -2.42
N LEU A 95 -6.94 5.27 -3.24
CA LEU A 95 -6.43 6.57 -2.79
C LEU A 95 -6.82 7.71 -3.72
N ASP A 96 -6.88 8.90 -3.14
CA ASP A 96 -6.97 10.18 -3.83
C ASP A 96 -5.70 10.98 -3.54
N THR A 97 -5.19 11.69 -4.54
CA THR A 97 -4.05 12.60 -4.36
C THR A 97 -4.39 14.01 -4.80
N ASN A 98 -3.89 14.99 -4.05
CA ASN A 98 -3.94 16.39 -4.40
C ASN A 98 -2.52 16.95 -4.45
N SER A 99 -2.22 17.67 -5.53
CA SER A 99 -0.91 18.26 -5.76
C SER A 99 -1.05 19.59 -6.50
N ALA A 100 -0.08 20.49 -6.32
CA ALA A 100 0.04 21.67 -7.17
C ALA A 100 0.35 21.30 -8.63
N GLN A 101 0.91 20.12 -8.88
CA GLN A 101 1.16 19.55 -10.21
C GLN A 101 -0.04 18.70 -10.65
N PRO A 102 -0.79 19.07 -11.73
CA PRO A 102 -1.97 18.33 -12.17
C PRO A 102 -1.74 16.86 -12.48
N GLN A 103 -0.56 16.49 -12.97
CA GLN A 103 -0.18 15.14 -13.36
C GLN A 103 -0.05 14.18 -12.17
N GLN A 104 0.10 14.71 -10.96
CA GLN A 104 0.20 13.94 -9.73
C GLN A 104 -1.14 13.82 -8.99
N ARG A 105 -2.22 14.38 -9.56
CA ARG A 105 -3.57 14.26 -9.00
C ARG A 105 -4.21 12.97 -9.49
N ALA A 106 -4.81 12.25 -8.56
CA ALA A 106 -5.48 10.99 -8.81
C ALA A 106 -6.79 10.98 -8.03
N THR A 107 -7.79 10.33 -8.62
CA THR A 107 -9.09 10.13 -7.99
C THR A 107 -9.44 8.65 -8.05
N ALA A 108 -9.80 8.07 -6.90
CA ALA A 108 -10.11 6.66 -6.75
C ALA A 108 -9.07 5.72 -7.39
N LEU A 109 -7.78 6.04 -7.23
CA LEU A 109 -6.69 5.21 -7.76
C LEU A 109 -6.63 3.92 -6.94
N THR A 110 -6.89 2.80 -7.60
CA THR A 110 -6.79 1.49 -6.97
C THR A 110 -5.34 1.05 -6.80
N PHE A 111 -5.05 0.34 -5.72
CA PHE A 111 -3.72 -0.19 -5.46
C PHE A 111 -3.73 -1.51 -4.68
N THR A 112 -2.61 -2.22 -4.77
CA THR A 112 -2.26 -3.34 -3.89
C THR A 112 -0.87 -3.07 -3.30
N GLY A 113 -0.33 -4.00 -2.52
CA GLY A 113 1.01 -3.85 -1.99
C GLY A 113 1.42 -5.00 -1.09
N THR A 114 2.61 -4.88 -0.53
CA THR A 114 3.13 -5.80 0.47
C THR A 114 3.68 -5.03 1.65
N TYR A 115 3.75 -5.68 2.80
CA TYR A 115 4.45 -5.15 3.97
C TYR A 115 5.15 -6.26 4.73
N ALA A 116 6.14 -5.89 5.52
CA ALA A 116 6.81 -6.77 6.47
C ALA A 116 7.10 -5.99 7.76
N ILE A 117 6.79 -6.59 8.92
CA ILE A 117 6.97 -5.99 10.24
C ILE A 117 8.00 -6.81 11.02
N GLY A 118 9.00 -6.09 11.55
CA GLY A 118 10.02 -6.60 12.46
C GLY A 118 9.49 -6.88 13.86
N ALA A 119 10.25 -7.63 14.65
CA ALA A 119 9.96 -7.81 16.08
C ALA A 119 10.05 -6.50 16.90
N ASP A 120 10.57 -5.42 16.33
CA ASP A 120 10.65 -4.08 16.92
C ASP A 120 9.44 -3.19 16.57
N HIS A 121 8.36 -3.77 16.02
CA HIS A 121 7.12 -3.09 15.65
C HIS A 121 7.30 -2.06 14.53
N ARG A 122 8.38 -2.18 13.74
CA ARG A 122 8.66 -1.33 12.58
C ARG A 122 8.61 -2.15 11.32
N GLY A 123 8.23 -1.55 10.22
CA GLY A 123 8.09 -2.25 8.97
C GLY A 123 8.41 -1.42 7.74
N VAL A 124 8.48 -2.13 6.62
CA VAL A 124 8.54 -1.54 5.29
C VAL A 124 7.29 -1.96 4.54
N MET A 125 6.70 -1.02 3.84
CA MET A 125 5.53 -1.21 2.99
C MET A 125 5.87 -0.78 1.57
N ASN A 126 5.52 -1.61 0.61
CA ASN A 126 5.66 -1.35 -0.82
C ASN A 126 4.28 -1.24 -1.45
N LEU A 127 4.00 -0.09 -2.05
CA LEU A 127 2.76 0.20 -2.76
C LEU A 127 2.92 -0.13 -4.24
N ASN A 128 1.97 -0.88 -4.78
CA ASN A 128 1.85 -1.15 -6.21
C ASN A 128 0.93 -0.09 -6.83
N ILE A 129 1.47 1.10 -7.04
CA ILE A 129 0.86 2.24 -7.73
C ILE A 129 1.71 2.66 -8.93
N PRO A 130 1.18 3.42 -9.90
CA PRO A 130 2.01 4.05 -10.93
C PRO A 130 3.12 4.88 -10.29
N GLY A 131 4.38 4.61 -10.64
CA GLY A 131 5.56 5.25 -10.04
C GLY A 131 6.17 4.50 -8.85
N GLY A 132 5.45 3.52 -8.28
CA GLY A 132 5.86 2.83 -7.05
C GLY A 132 5.66 3.69 -5.80
N GLY A 133 6.02 3.13 -4.65
CA GLY A 133 6.01 3.84 -3.38
C GLY A 133 6.53 2.94 -2.27
N THR A 134 7.50 3.42 -1.49
CA THR A 134 8.11 2.67 -0.41
C THR A 134 8.05 3.48 0.87
N LEU A 135 7.41 2.91 1.88
CA LEU A 135 7.18 3.55 3.16
C LEU A 135 7.90 2.78 4.26
N ALA A 136 8.55 3.48 5.17
CA ALA A 136 8.92 2.94 6.48
C ALA A 136 7.84 3.32 7.48
N PHE A 137 7.39 2.38 8.31
CA PHE A 137 6.34 2.64 9.30
C PHE A 137 6.66 2.04 10.66
N ALA A 138 5.98 2.56 11.68
CA ALA A 138 6.01 2.05 13.05
C ALA A 138 4.59 1.85 13.55
N MET A 139 4.31 0.67 14.10
CA MET A 139 3.04 0.34 14.73
C MET A 139 2.95 1.01 16.11
N MET A 140 1.76 1.49 16.44
CA MET A 140 1.39 1.99 17.76
C MET A 140 0.60 0.92 18.50
N ALA A 141 0.62 0.96 19.84
CA ALA A 141 -0.04 -0.02 20.69
C ALA A 141 -1.57 -0.11 20.50
N ASN A 142 -2.19 0.93 19.95
CA ASN A 142 -3.61 0.97 19.62
C ASN A 142 -3.96 0.33 18.25
N GLY A 143 -2.96 -0.20 17.53
CA GLY A 143 -3.11 -0.80 16.21
C GLY A 143 -3.01 0.21 15.05
N ASN A 144 -2.86 1.50 15.32
CA ASN A 144 -2.59 2.49 14.28
C ASN A 144 -1.09 2.49 13.93
N ALA A 145 -0.68 3.21 12.89
CA ALA A 145 0.72 3.35 12.52
C ALA A 145 1.06 4.78 12.08
N GLN A 146 2.33 5.14 12.19
CA GLN A 146 2.90 6.33 11.55
C GLN A 146 3.92 5.89 10.52
N PHE A 147 4.03 6.63 9.42
CA PHE A 147 4.92 6.26 8.33
C PHE A 147 5.59 7.47 7.68
N ILE A 148 6.71 7.20 7.04
CA ILE A 148 7.45 8.13 6.20
C ILE A 148 7.73 7.47 4.86
N GLU A 149 7.83 8.30 3.82
CA GLU A 149 8.31 7.85 2.51
C GLU A 149 9.83 7.76 2.48
N ILE A 150 10.37 6.72 1.84
CA ILE A 150 11.80 6.41 1.87
C ILE A 150 12.44 6.10 0.52
N ASP A 151 11.70 6.18 -0.59
CA ASP A 151 12.23 5.92 -1.94
C ASP A 151 12.58 7.19 -2.74
N ALA A 152 12.43 8.37 -2.15
CA ALA A 152 12.98 9.60 -2.71
C ALA A 152 14.49 9.49 -2.95
N THR A 153 14.90 9.54 -4.21
CA THR A 153 16.29 9.32 -4.63
C THR A 153 16.86 10.58 -5.27
N GLY A 154 17.95 11.12 -4.73
CA GLY A 154 18.65 12.26 -5.32
C GLY A 154 17.82 13.56 -5.40
N GLY A 155 16.80 13.72 -4.54
CA GLY A 155 15.88 14.87 -4.58
C GLY A 155 14.82 14.77 -5.68
N ILE A 156 14.52 13.54 -6.11
CA ILE A 156 13.41 13.20 -7.01
C ILE A 156 12.48 12.24 -6.27
N GLY A 157 11.19 12.52 -6.34
CA GLY A 157 10.14 11.75 -5.67
C GLY A 157 9.43 12.56 -4.58
N GLU A 158 8.44 11.94 -3.96
CA GLU A 158 7.69 12.49 -2.87
C GLU A 158 8.47 12.32 -1.56
N VAL A 159 8.41 13.34 -0.70
CA VAL A 159 8.99 13.32 0.64
C VAL A 159 7.92 13.77 1.59
N GLY A 160 7.56 12.91 2.53
CA GLY A 160 6.51 13.23 3.49
C GLY A 160 6.32 12.15 4.53
N SER A 161 5.24 12.33 5.27
CA SER A 161 4.85 11.44 6.35
C SER A 161 3.35 11.37 6.47
N GLY A 162 2.87 10.35 7.14
CA GLY A 162 1.46 10.11 7.31
C GLY A 162 1.13 9.24 8.50
N THR A 163 -0.16 9.03 8.69
CA THR A 163 -0.69 8.08 9.66
C THR A 163 -1.60 7.07 8.98
N MET A 164 -1.64 5.86 9.53
CA MET A 164 -2.59 4.81 9.19
C MET A 164 -3.45 4.57 10.43
N GLU A 165 -4.74 4.79 10.31
CA GLU A 165 -5.70 4.61 11.39
C GLU A 165 -6.50 3.33 11.13
N LYS A 166 -6.51 2.43 12.12
CA LYS A 166 -7.27 1.19 12.02
C LYS A 166 -8.77 1.53 12.03
N ALA A 167 -9.48 1.05 11.02
CA ALA A 167 -10.91 1.26 10.93
C ALA A 167 -11.64 0.42 11.99
N ASP A 168 -12.46 1.10 12.78
CA ASP A 168 -13.47 0.43 13.59
C ASP A 168 -14.73 0.27 12.74
N THR A 169 -14.92 -0.92 12.17
CA THR A 169 -16.09 -1.20 11.34
C THR A 169 -17.40 -1.21 12.11
N THR A 170 -17.34 -1.26 13.45
CA THR A 170 -18.51 -1.13 14.33
C THR A 170 -18.86 0.33 14.64
N ALA A 171 -17.91 1.25 14.45
CA ALA A 171 -18.14 2.69 14.55
C ALA A 171 -18.90 3.25 13.33
N TYR A 172 -18.85 2.59 12.17
CA TYR A 172 -19.70 2.89 11.00
C TYR A 172 -21.12 2.34 11.16
N ASN A 173 -21.69 2.57 12.33
CA ASN A 173 -23.08 2.31 12.62
C ASN A 173 -23.81 3.66 12.61
N THR A 174 -24.86 3.79 11.81
CA THR A 174 -25.68 5.00 11.80
C THR A 174 -26.17 5.36 13.20
N ALA A 175 -26.46 4.36 14.05
CA ALA A 175 -26.86 4.57 15.44
C ALA A 175 -25.72 5.06 16.36
N ALA A 176 -24.45 4.90 15.96
CA ALA A 176 -23.31 5.51 16.64
C ALA A 176 -23.15 7.00 16.29
N ILE A 177 -23.69 7.45 15.15
CA ILE A 177 -23.72 8.86 14.74
C ILE A 177 -25.03 9.48 15.25
N ALA A 178 -25.11 9.62 16.58
CA ALA A 178 -26.25 10.22 17.26
C ALA A 178 -25.80 11.37 18.18
N GLY A 179 -26.58 12.44 18.26
CA GLY A 179 -26.34 13.59 19.14
C GLY A 179 -26.01 14.89 18.41
N ASP A 180 -25.65 15.90 19.20
CA ASP A 180 -25.34 17.25 18.70
C ASP A 180 -23.89 17.36 18.22
N TYR A 181 -23.71 17.78 16.97
CA TYR A 181 -22.42 18.02 16.35
C TYR A 181 -22.27 19.50 16.01
N ALA A 182 -21.07 20.03 16.25
CA ALA A 182 -20.66 21.33 15.72
C ALA A 182 -19.77 21.12 14.49
N PHE A 183 -19.90 22.00 13.50
CA PHE A 183 -19.05 22.01 12.32
C PHE A 183 -18.57 23.43 12.01
N GLY A 184 -17.44 23.51 11.30
CA GLY A 184 -16.87 24.75 10.82
C GLY A 184 -16.30 24.57 9.42
N PHE A 185 -16.42 25.59 8.60
CA PHE A 185 -15.82 25.71 7.29
C PHE A 185 -15.13 27.06 7.19
N THR A 186 -13.93 27.07 6.62
CA THR A 186 -13.24 28.31 6.25
C THR A 186 -12.82 28.21 4.80
N GLY A 187 -13.02 29.26 4.03
CA GLY A 187 -12.68 29.26 2.62
C GLY A 187 -12.64 30.66 2.03
N LEU A 188 -12.69 30.70 0.70
CA LEU A 188 -12.82 31.92 -0.08
C LEU A 188 -14.16 31.84 -0.82
N ASP A 189 -14.84 32.97 -0.99
CA ASP A 189 -16.02 33.04 -1.86
C ASP A 189 -15.64 33.19 -3.35
N GLY A 190 -16.65 33.37 -4.20
CA GLY A 190 -16.46 33.58 -5.64
C GLY A 190 -15.73 34.87 -6.02
N PHE A 191 -15.49 35.77 -5.06
CA PHE A 191 -14.73 37.01 -5.20
C PHE A 191 -13.36 36.95 -4.51
N ASN A 192 -12.97 35.77 -4.02
CA ASN A 192 -11.71 35.53 -3.32
C ASN A 192 -11.63 36.22 -1.94
N ASP A 193 -12.77 36.58 -1.35
CA ASP A 193 -12.86 37.11 0.01
C ASP A 193 -12.95 35.95 1.01
N ARG A 194 -12.32 36.11 2.18
CA ARG A 194 -12.31 35.06 3.22
C ARG A 194 -13.70 34.90 3.83
N THR A 195 -14.24 33.69 3.73
CA THR A 195 -15.50 33.30 4.35
C THR A 195 -15.28 32.26 5.43
N MET A 196 -16.12 32.30 6.47
CA MET A 196 -16.19 31.27 7.49
C MET A 196 -17.66 30.94 7.76
N LEU A 197 -17.99 29.66 7.80
CA LEU A 197 -19.27 29.16 8.26
C LEU A 197 -19.01 28.37 9.54
N ALA A 198 -19.86 28.53 10.55
CA ALA A 198 -19.90 27.66 11.69
C ALA A 198 -21.35 27.25 11.92
N GLY A 199 -21.57 26.04 12.40
CA GLY A 199 -22.92 25.56 12.60
C GLY A 199 -23.00 24.39 13.54
N ARG A 200 -24.24 23.98 13.78
CA ARG A 200 -24.55 22.78 14.53
C ARG A 200 -25.60 21.98 13.79
N PHE A 201 -25.64 20.68 14.03
CA PHE A 201 -26.76 19.83 13.67
C PHE A 201 -26.90 18.70 14.67
N THR A 202 -28.07 18.07 14.69
CA THR A 202 -28.31 16.86 15.48
C THR A 202 -28.36 15.66 14.54
N ALA A 203 -27.52 14.65 14.76
CA ALA A 203 -27.64 13.38 14.05
C ALA A 203 -28.59 12.47 14.84
N ASN A 204 -29.57 11.86 14.16
CA ASN A 204 -30.63 11.12 14.85
C ASN A 204 -30.33 9.62 15.08
N GLY A 205 -29.13 9.14 14.71
CA GLY A 205 -28.81 7.72 14.83
C GLY A 205 -29.48 6.80 13.78
N LEU A 206 -30.31 7.35 12.89
CA LEU A 206 -31.09 6.61 11.88
C LEU A 206 -30.82 7.09 10.45
N GLY A 207 -29.85 7.99 10.28
CA GLY A 207 -29.36 8.45 8.98
C GLY A 207 -29.89 9.81 8.57
N ALA A 208 -30.60 10.50 9.47
CA ALA A 208 -31.05 11.86 9.24
C ALA A 208 -30.27 12.86 10.10
N ILE A 209 -30.07 14.03 9.52
CA ILE A 209 -29.62 15.24 10.20
C ILE A 209 -30.85 16.10 10.49
N THR A 210 -31.04 16.49 11.74
CA THR A 210 -32.12 17.37 12.22
C THR A 210 -31.56 18.62 12.88
N ASP A 211 -32.41 19.61 13.13
CA ASP A 211 -32.09 20.82 13.93
C ASP A 211 -30.82 21.56 13.49
N GLY A 212 -30.57 21.56 12.18
CA GLY A 212 -29.42 22.21 11.56
C GLY A 212 -29.49 23.72 11.65
N GLN A 213 -28.43 24.35 12.17
CA GLN A 213 -28.25 25.79 12.20
C GLN A 213 -26.88 26.13 11.61
N VAL A 214 -26.82 27.16 10.77
CA VAL A 214 -25.56 27.69 10.21
C VAL A 214 -25.47 29.19 10.45
N PHE A 215 -24.27 29.65 10.79
CA PHE A 215 -23.93 31.04 10.98
C PHE A 215 -22.80 31.41 10.04
N LEU A 216 -23.02 32.43 9.22
CA LEU A 216 -22.01 32.98 8.30
C LEU A 216 -21.23 34.09 9.01
N LEU A 217 -19.94 33.81 9.23
CA LEU A 217 -18.97 34.71 9.82
C LEU A 217 -18.13 35.31 8.68
N GLY A 218 -18.18 36.64 8.51
CA GLY A 218 -17.17 37.35 7.71
C GLY A 218 -17.60 37.95 6.36
N ARG A 219 -18.86 38.38 6.16
CA ARG A 219 -19.10 39.35 5.06
C ARG A 219 -18.50 40.70 5.43
N SER A 220 -17.44 41.13 4.75
CA SER A 220 -17.18 42.56 4.59
C SER A 220 -18.35 43.11 3.77
N LEU A 221 -19.12 44.04 4.34
CA LEU A 221 -20.05 44.83 3.54
C LEU A 221 -19.22 45.53 2.45
N PRO A 222 -19.70 45.58 1.19
CA PRO A 222 -19.08 46.44 0.18
C PRO A 222 -18.97 47.86 0.75
N PRO A 223 -17.89 48.60 0.46
CA PRO A 223 -17.82 50.01 0.84
C PRO A 223 -19.01 50.75 0.21
N GLY A 224 -19.96 51.22 1.02
CA GLY A 224 -21.03 52.09 0.54
C GLY A 224 -22.48 51.71 0.88
N LEU A 225 -22.74 50.64 1.63
CA LEU A 225 -24.10 50.36 2.13
C LEU A 225 -24.12 50.30 3.67
N THR A 226 -24.61 51.37 4.28
CA THR A 226 -24.98 51.43 5.71
C THR A 226 -26.33 50.72 5.96
N PRO A 227 -26.65 50.35 7.22
CA PRO A 227 -27.77 49.47 7.58
C PRO A 227 -29.13 49.85 7.00
#